data_AF-A0A9E0BQC2-F1
#
_entry.id   AF-A0A9E0BQC2-F1
#
_cell.length_a   1.000
_cell.length_b   1.000
_cell.length_c   1.000
_cell.angle_alpha   90.00
_cell.angle_beta   90.00
_cell.angle_gamma   90.00
#
_symmetry.space_group_name_H-M   'P 1'
#
loop_
_entity.id
_entity.type
_entity.pdbx_description
1 polymer ?
#
loop_
_entity_poly.entity_id
_entity_poly.type
_entity_poly.pdbx_seq_one_letter_code
_entity_poly.pdbx_strand_id
1 'polypeptide(L)'
;KAKLTMAGLPVMPSESHIVTVLVGDPIHCKMISDILLEEHGVYVQPINYPTVPRGTERLRFTPSPAHTDEMMDDLAKTLEMLWAHCNIKRVGGYAA
;
A
#
# COMPACT_ATOMS: atom_id res chain seq x y z
N LYS A 1 -4.34 -3.08 -9.53
CA LYS A 1 -4.27 -1.58 -9.55
C LYS A 1 -5.65 -0.95 -9.38
N ALA A 2 -6.63 -1.29 -10.22
CA ALA A 2 -7.98 -0.72 -10.17
C ALA A 2 -8.64 -0.81 -8.78
N LYS A 3 -8.69 -2.00 -8.16
CA LYS A 3 -9.27 -2.21 -6.82
C LYS A 3 -8.70 -1.26 -5.76
N LEU A 4 -7.36 -1.13 -5.67
CA LEU A 4 -6.71 -0.21 -4.73
C LEU A 4 -6.99 1.27 -5.05
N THR A 5 -7.11 1.62 -6.34
CA THR A 5 -7.46 3.00 -6.76
C THR A 5 -8.89 3.34 -6.37
N MET A 6 -9.83 2.39 -6.56
CA MET A 6 -11.23 2.54 -6.15
C MET A 6 -11.38 2.67 -4.64
N ALA A 7 -10.50 2.03 -3.85
CA ALA A 7 -10.41 2.20 -2.40
C ALA A 7 -9.80 3.56 -1.96
N GLY A 8 -9.49 4.46 -2.90
CA GLY A 8 -8.93 5.78 -2.60
C GLY A 8 -7.47 5.78 -2.15
N LEU A 9 -6.75 4.67 -2.34
CA LEU A 9 -5.35 4.54 -1.95
C LEU A 9 -4.43 5.25 -2.97
N PRO A 10 -3.32 5.87 -2.52
CA PRO A 10 -2.37 6.58 -3.38
C PRO A 10 -1.50 5.61 -4.20
N VAL A 11 -2.11 4.93 -5.17
CA VAL A 11 -1.44 4.04 -6.11
C VAL A 11 -0.60 4.86 -7.08
N MET A 12 0.70 4.59 -7.14
CA MET A 12 1.60 5.26 -8.07
C MET A 12 1.36 4.76 -9.51
N PRO A 13 1.35 5.66 -10.51
CA PRO A 13 1.23 5.27 -11.91
C PRO A 13 2.45 4.43 -12.33
N SER A 14 2.19 3.36 -13.06
CA SER A 14 3.20 2.44 -13.57
C SER A 14 2.60 1.60 -14.68
N GLU A 15 3.38 1.24 -15.70
CA GLU A 15 2.99 0.30 -16.76
C GLU A 15 3.38 -1.15 -16.45
N SER A 16 4.15 -1.40 -15.39
CA SER A 16 4.60 -2.75 -15.03
C SER A 16 3.60 -3.52 -14.17
N HIS A 17 3.87 -4.81 -13.92
CA HIS A 17 3.09 -5.64 -12.98
C HIS A 17 3.29 -5.23 -11.50
N ILE A 18 4.29 -4.39 -11.21
CA ILE A 18 4.54 -3.91 -9.85
C ILE A 18 3.48 -2.86 -9.50
N VAL A 19 2.84 -3.05 -8.34
CA VAL A 19 1.82 -2.13 -7.80
C VAL A 19 2.40 -1.47 -6.56
N THR A 20 2.52 -0.15 -6.59
CA THR A 20 3.15 0.62 -5.52
C THR A 20 2.13 1.56 -4.90
N VAL A 21 2.02 1.54 -3.58
CA VAL A 21 1.13 2.42 -2.80
C VAL A 21 1.99 3.32 -1.93
N LEU A 22 1.88 4.63 -2.11
CA LEU A 22 2.64 5.60 -1.32
C LEU A 22 2.11 5.66 0.12
N VAL A 23 3.01 5.63 1.09
CA VAL A 23 2.69 5.89 2.50
C VAL A 23 3.23 7.26 2.93
N GLY A 24 4.48 7.56 2.55
CA GLY A 24 5.13 8.84 2.81
C GLY A 24 5.62 9.06 4.24
N ASP A 25 5.52 8.05 5.10
CA ASP A 25 6.05 8.05 6.45
C ASP A 25 6.60 6.65 6.81
N PRO A 26 7.84 6.52 7.33
CA PRO A 26 8.45 5.23 7.60
C PRO A 26 7.82 4.48 8.78
N ILE A 27 7.26 5.20 9.77
CA ILE A 27 6.64 4.60 10.95
C ILE A 27 5.32 3.96 10.53
N HIS A 28 4.48 4.71 9.81
CA HIS A 28 3.23 4.17 9.27
C HIS A 28 3.47 3.05 8.26
N CYS A 29 4.51 3.17 7.40
CA CYS A 29 4.83 2.14 6.41
C CYS A 29 5.18 0.81 7.09
N LYS A 30 5.99 0.85 8.15
CA LYS A 30 6.29 -0.34 8.97
C LYS A 30 5.04 -0.85 9.70
N MET A 31 4.31 0.02 10.38
CA MET A 31 3.12 -0.35 11.14
C MET A 31 2.08 -1.06 10.27
N ILE A 32 1.77 -0.52 9.09
CA ILE A 32 0.83 -1.16 8.17
C ILE A 32 1.33 -2.54 7.73
N SER A 33 2.61 -2.67 7.41
CA SER A 33 3.21 -3.95 7.05
C SER A 33 3.08 -4.97 8.19
N ASP A 34 3.38 -4.56 9.42
CA ASP A 34 3.32 -5.44 10.59
C ASP A 34 1.86 -5.89 10.83
N ILE A 35 0.89 -4.97 10.81
CA ILE A 35 -0.53 -5.31 11.00
C ILE A 35 -1.03 -6.23 9.88
N LEU A 36 -0.68 -5.96 8.62
CA LEU A 36 -1.03 -6.83 7.50
C LEU A 36 -0.52 -8.26 7.72
N LEU A 37 0.71 -8.42 8.22
CA LEU A 37 1.29 -9.72 8.47
C LEU A 37 0.66 -10.42 9.68
N GLU A 38 0.58 -9.72 10.82
CA GLU A 38 0.20 -10.28 12.11
C GLU A 38 -1.31 -10.54 12.22
N GLU A 39 -2.14 -9.64 11.70
CA GLU A 39 -3.60 -9.72 11.85
C GLU A 39 -4.30 -10.26 10.61
N HIS A 40 -3.71 -10.09 9.42
CA HIS A 40 -4.35 -10.45 8.15
C HIS A 40 -3.60 -11.53 7.36
N GLY A 41 -2.45 -12.00 7.83
CA GLY A 41 -1.64 -13.01 7.13
C GLY A 41 -1.09 -12.55 5.77
N VAL A 42 -1.06 -11.24 5.52
CA VAL A 42 -0.54 -10.64 4.28
C VAL A 42 0.86 -10.10 4.54
N TYR A 43 1.86 -10.76 3.97
CA TYR A 43 3.21 -10.21 3.98
C TYR A 43 3.43 -9.22 2.83
N VAL A 44 3.78 -7.99 3.16
CA VAL A 44 4.29 -7.00 2.20
C VAL A 44 5.49 -6.28 2.78
N GLN A 45 6.60 -6.21 2.04
CA GLN A 45 7.80 -5.53 2.53
C GLN A 45 7.63 -4.00 2.44
N PRO A 46 7.77 -3.26 3.55
CA PRO A 46 7.84 -1.81 3.51
C PRO A 46 9.17 -1.39 2.90
N ILE A 47 9.11 -0.42 1.97
CA ILE A 47 10.30 0.15 1.33
C ILE A 47 10.51 1.56 1.89
N ASN A 48 11.57 1.70 2.69
CA ASN A 48 11.96 2.94 3.35
C ASN A 48 13.37 3.36 2.89
N TYR A 49 13.87 4.48 3.44
CA TYR A 49 15.26 4.89 3.27
C TYR A 49 16.24 3.78 3.74
N PRO A 50 17.39 3.56 3.06
CA PRO A 50 17.94 4.32 1.92
C PRO A 50 17.44 3.88 0.54
N THR A 51 16.61 2.85 0.45
CA THR A 51 16.12 2.32 -0.84
C THR A 51 15.26 3.33 -1.61
N VAL A 52 14.51 4.16 -0.89
CA VAL A 52 13.75 5.29 -1.45
C VAL A 52 14.03 6.57 -0.66
N PRO A 53 13.90 7.76 -1.29
CA PRO A 53 14.01 9.03 -0.57
C PRO A 53 13.03 9.12 0.60
N ARG A 54 13.43 9.81 1.66
CA ARG A 54 12.56 10.10 2.82
C ARG A 54 11.30 10.85 2.39
N GLY A 55 10.17 10.53 3.00
CA GLY A 55 8.87 11.09 2.61
C GLY A 55 8.25 10.41 1.38
N THR A 56 8.94 9.41 0.80
CA THR A 56 8.44 8.61 -0.32
C THR A 56 8.35 7.11 0.00
N GLU A 57 8.26 6.79 1.29
CA GLU A 57 8.07 5.44 1.79
C GLU A 57 6.81 4.82 1.20
N ARG A 58 6.87 3.54 0.86
CA ARG A 58 5.83 2.89 0.07
C ARG A 58 5.77 1.39 0.29
N LEU A 59 4.58 0.83 0.08
CA LEU A 59 4.37 -0.61 0.00
C LEU A 59 4.44 -1.06 -1.46
N ARG A 60 5.17 -2.14 -1.72
CA ARG A 60 5.34 -2.71 -3.07
C ARG A 60 4.70 -4.08 -3.13
N PHE A 61 3.61 -4.18 -3.87
CA PHE A 61 2.93 -5.43 -4.17
C PHE A 61 3.35 -5.95 -5.55
N THR A 62 3.52 -7.27 -5.64
CA THR A 62 3.80 -7.98 -6.90
C THR A 62 2.79 -9.12 -7.03
N PRO A 63 1.54 -8.82 -7.42
CA PRO A 63 0.53 -9.85 -7.62
C PRO A 63 1.02 -10.87 -8.66
N SER A 64 0.72 -12.14 -8.42
CA SER A 64 0.99 -13.24 -9.33
C SER A 64 -0.32 -13.89 -9.77
N PRO A 65 -0.32 -14.71 -10.84
CA PRO A 65 -1.53 -15.43 -11.27
C PRO A 65 -2.14 -16.37 -10.21
N ALA A 66 -1.40 -16.68 -9.14
CA ALA A 66 -1.90 -17.49 -8.03
C ALA A 66 -2.74 -16.68 -7.01
N HIS A 67 -2.74 -15.35 -7.10
CA HIS A 67 -3.59 -14.51 -6.26
C HIS A 67 -4.96 -14.40 -6.89
N THR A 68 -6.00 -14.80 -6.16
CA THR A 68 -7.38 -14.74 -6.65
C THR A 68 -7.95 -13.33 -6.53
N ASP A 69 -9.07 -13.07 -7.21
CA ASP A 69 -9.74 -11.79 -7.12
C ASP A 69 -10.22 -11.49 -5.69
N GLU A 70 -10.66 -12.52 -4.96
CA GLU A 70 -11.09 -12.42 -3.56
C GLU A 70 -9.93 -11.99 -2.66
N MET A 71 -8.74 -12.57 -2.82
CA MET A 71 -7.54 -12.15 -2.08
C MET A 71 -7.21 -10.67 -2.34
N MET A 72 -7.40 -10.22 -3.58
CA MET A 72 -7.14 -8.83 -3.97
C MET A 72 -8.20 -7.87 -3.43
N ASP A 73 -9.46 -8.30 -3.31
CA ASP A 73 -10.54 -7.53 -2.70
C ASP A 73 -10.37 -7.41 -1.19
N ASP A 74 -10.04 -8.51 -0.51
CA ASP A 74 -9.77 -8.52 0.92
C ASP A 74 -8.56 -7.63 1.26
N LEU A 75 -7.50 -7.69 0.45
CA LEU A 75 -6.35 -6.79 0.57
C LEU A 75 -6.76 -5.32 0.42
N ALA A 76 -7.55 -4.99 -0.61
CA ALA A 76 -7.97 -3.62 -0.87
C ALA A 76 -8.80 -3.04 0.27
N LYS A 77 -9.76 -3.82 0.78
CA LYS A 77 -10.60 -3.46 1.93
C LYS A 77 -9.79 -3.29 3.21
N THR A 78 -8.83 -4.19 3.45
CA THR A 78 -7.95 -4.13 4.62
C THR A 78 -7.09 -2.87 4.58
N LEU A 79 -6.45 -2.60 3.45
CA LEU A 79 -5.65 -1.38 3.27
C LEU A 79 -6.47 -0.11 3.43
N GLU A 80 -7.72 -0.08 2.94
CA GLU A 80 -8.62 1.06 3.14
C GLU A 80 -8.84 1.35 4.63
N MET A 81 -9.13 0.31 5.43
CA MET A 81 -9.33 0.43 6.88
C MET A 81 -8.05 0.91 7.57
N LEU A 82 -6.89 0.34 7.24
CA LEU A 82 -5.61 0.73 7.84
C LEU A 82 -5.23 2.18 7.48
N TRP A 83 -5.50 2.62 6.25
CA TRP A 83 -5.29 4.03 5.88
C TRP A 83 -6.14 5.00 6.69
N ALA A 84 -7.39 4.62 6.99
CA ALA A 84 -8.26 5.41 7.86
C ALA A 84 -7.76 5.39 9.31
N HIS A 85 -7.37 4.22 9.83
CA HIS A 85 -6.87 4.05 11.20
C HIS A 85 -5.60 4.89 11.45
N CYS A 86 -4.66 4.87 10.51
CA CYS A 86 -3.41 5.62 10.63
C CYS A 86 -3.51 7.10 10.21
N ASN A 87 -4.70 7.57 9.81
CA ASN A 87 -4.93 8.94 9.31
C ASN A 87 -3.94 9.37 8.21
N ILE A 88 -3.69 8.47 7.25
CA ILE A 88 -2.71 8.68 6.16
C ILE A 88 -3.40 9.40 4.99
N LYS A 89 -2.67 10.31 4.34
CA LYS A 89 -3.14 11.02 3.16
C LYS A 89 -3.59 10.06 2.06
N ARG A 90 -4.86 10.20 1.62
CA ARG A 90 -5.44 9.52 0.46
C ARG A 90 -5.23 10.33 -0.82
N VAL A 91 -5.60 9.76 -1.98
CA VAL A 91 -5.47 10.43 -3.29
C VAL A 91 -6.10 11.82 -3.24
N GLY A 92 -5.33 12.87 -3.59
CA GLY A 92 -5.78 14.28 -3.60
C GLY A 92 -4.87 15.28 -2.88
N GLY A 93 -3.68 14.89 -2.40
CA GLY A 93 -2.85 15.73 -1.54
C GLY A 93 -1.38 15.87 -1.93
N TYR A 94 -1.03 15.80 -3.21
CA TYR A 94 0.29 16.28 -3.66
C TYR A 94 0.16 17.78 -3.93
N ALA A 95 0.82 18.58 -3.09
CA ALA A 95 1.22 19.91 -3.51
C ALA A 95 2.06 19.75 -4.78
N ALA A 96 1.76 20.60 -5.77
CA ALA A 96 2.56 20.81 -6.96
C ALA A 96 4.03 21.12 -6.62
#